data_AF-A0A330LA59-F1
#
_entry.id   AF-A0A330LA59-F1
#
_cell.length_a   1.000
_cell.length_b   1.000
_cell.length_c   1.000
_cell.angle_alpha   90.00
_cell.angle_beta   90.00
_cell.angle_gamma   90.00
#
_symmetry.space_group_name_H-M   'P 1'
#
loop_
_entity.id
_entity.type
_entity.pdbx_description
1 polymer ?
#
loop_
_entity_poly.entity_id
_entity_poly.type
_entity_poly.pdbx_seq_one_letter_code
_entity_poly.pdbx_strand_id
1 'polypeptide(L)'
;MTQSTEKSMGRAPRSRGRGLTKPGRKLSSRLAKRKLGDRLKDDTASFNQGNLADTLRKQGYEEVPLDELQDRLSKLQGPLAALIMKGRV
;
A
#
# COMPACT_ATOMS: atom_id res chain seq x y z
N MET A 1 -38.60 -54.64 -13.66
CA MET A 1 -37.30 -54.07 -13.20
C MET A 1 -37.11 -52.75 -13.93
N THR A 2 -37.11 -51.64 -13.20
CA THR A 2 -37.16 -50.26 -13.69
C THR A 2 -35.75 -49.76 -14.03
N GLN A 3 -35.51 -49.36 -15.29
CA GLN A 3 -34.26 -48.74 -15.71
C GLN A 3 -34.29 -47.23 -15.49
N SER A 4 -33.15 -46.74 -15.01
CA SER A 4 -32.83 -45.42 -14.46
C SER A 4 -32.80 -44.29 -15.49
N THR A 5 -33.46 -43.18 -15.18
CA THR A 5 -33.32 -41.89 -15.88
C THR A 5 -32.10 -41.14 -15.34
N GLU A 6 -30.98 -41.23 -16.04
CA GLU A 6 -29.81 -40.38 -15.78
C GLU A 6 -30.09 -38.94 -16.19
N LYS A 7 -30.07 -38.05 -15.19
CA LYS A 7 -30.26 -36.61 -15.29
C LYS A 7 -29.03 -36.00 -15.97
N SER A 8 -29.17 -35.49 -17.19
CA SER A 8 -28.08 -34.78 -17.87
C SER A 8 -27.75 -33.49 -17.12
N MET A 9 -26.55 -33.43 -16.55
CA MET A 9 -26.02 -32.26 -15.86
C MET A 9 -25.64 -31.19 -16.90
N GLY A 10 -26.57 -30.27 -17.18
CA GLY A 10 -26.33 -29.10 -18.00
C GLY A 10 -25.22 -28.22 -17.39
N ARG A 11 -24.08 -28.16 -18.08
CA ARG A 11 -22.95 -27.28 -17.74
C ARG A 11 -23.39 -25.82 -17.83
N ALA A 12 -23.22 -25.04 -16.77
CA ALA A 12 -23.51 -23.61 -16.77
C ALA A 12 -22.66 -22.88 -17.84
N PRO A 13 -23.22 -21.90 -18.58
CA PRO A 13 -22.50 -21.14 -19.58
C PRO A 13 -21.39 -20.31 -18.92
N ARG A 14 -20.14 -20.52 -19.36
CA ARG A 14 -18.98 -19.75 -18.92
C ARG A 14 -19.21 -18.30 -19.32
N SER A 15 -19.26 -17.40 -18.34
CA SER A 15 -19.46 -15.97 -18.55
C SER A 15 -18.46 -15.44 -19.58
N ARG A 16 -18.96 -14.94 -20.71
CA ARG A 16 -18.22 -14.13 -21.68
C ARG A 16 -18.02 -12.72 -21.12
N GLY A 17 -17.48 -12.63 -19.91
CA GLY A 17 -17.20 -11.39 -19.20
C GLY A 17 -15.70 -11.09 -19.21
N ARG A 18 -15.11 -10.84 -20.38
CA ARG A 18 -13.77 -10.23 -20.45
C ARG A 18 -13.63 -9.29 -21.64
N GLY A 19 -14.61 -8.40 -21.77
CA GLY A 19 -14.62 -7.32 -22.74
C GLY A 19 -14.50 -5.95 -22.10
N LEU A 20 -13.62 -5.76 -21.10
CA LEU A 20 -13.42 -4.44 -20.47
C LEU A 20 -11.96 -4.27 -20.02
N THR A 21 -11.09 -3.97 -20.98
CA THR A 21 -9.88 -3.13 -20.89
C THR A 21 -9.04 -3.41 -22.13
N LYS A 22 -8.75 -2.38 -22.92
CA LYS A 22 -7.73 -2.46 -23.98
C LYS A 22 -6.48 -3.06 -23.34
N PRO A 23 -5.86 -4.12 -23.88
CA PRO A 23 -4.59 -4.60 -23.35
C PRO A 23 -3.53 -3.55 -23.69
N GLY A 24 -3.43 -2.51 -22.85
CA GLY A 24 -2.30 -1.61 -22.85
C GLY A 24 -1.04 -2.45 -22.78
N ARG A 25 -0.03 -2.09 -23.56
CA ARG A 25 1.25 -2.79 -23.66
C ARG A 25 1.75 -3.15 -22.27
N LYS A 26 1.63 -4.42 -21.88
CA LYS A 26 2.05 -4.93 -20.58
C LYS A 26 3.57 -4.81 -20.54
N LEU A 27 4.07 -3.74 -19.95
CA LEU A 27 5.49 -3.66 -19.58
C LEU A 27 5.78 -4.87 -18.68
N SER A 28 6.93 -5.52 -18.89
CA SER A 28 7.31 -6.66 -18.05
C SER A 28 7.19 -6.26 -16.58
N SER A 29 6.71 -7.16 -15.72
CA SER A 29 6.38 -6.80 -14.33
C SER A 29 7.57 -6.16 -13.60
N ARG A 30 8.81 -6.53 -13.97
CA ARG A 30 10.04 -5.92 -13.46
C ARG A 30 10.22 -4.47 -13.90
N LEU A 31 9.96 -4.16 -15.18
CA LEU A 31 10.07 -2.80 -15.71
C LEU A 31 8.95 -1.90 -15.19
N ALA A 32 7.74 -2.45 -15.03
CA ALA A 32 6.63 -1.76 -14.38
C ALA A 32 6.94 -1.44 -12.90
N LYS A 33 7.49 -2.40 -12.15
CA LYS A 33 7.93 -2.19 -10.76
C LYS A 33 9.07 -1.18 -10.65
N ARG A 34 10.06 -1.22 -11.56
CA ARG A 34 11.16 -0.25 -11.57
C ARG A 34 10.65 1.18 -11.78
N LYS A 35 9.80 1.38 -12.80
CA LYS A 35 9.14 2.67 -13.05
C LYS A 35 8.29 3.16 -11.87
N LEU A 36 7.64 2.24 -11.15
CA LEU A 36 6.89 2.57 -9.94
C LEU A 36 7.85 3.04 -8.84
N GLY A 37 8.94 2.31 -8.60
CA GLY A 37 9.97 2.69 -7.62
C GLY A 37 10.61 4.05 -7.93
N ASP A 38 10.91 4.32 -9.20
CA ASP A 38 11.45 5.62 -9.63
C ASP A 38 10.43 6.75 -9.38
N ARG A 39 9.15 6.54 -9.76
CA ARG A 39 8.06 7.50 -9.45
C ARG A 39 7.89 7.76 -7.96
N LEU A 40 7.93 6.72 -7.13
CA LEU A 40 7.81 6.91 -5.68
C LEU A 40 8.98 7.72 -5.12
N LYS A 41 10.19 7.53 -5.64
CA LYS A 41 11.36 8.32 -5.24
C LYS A 41 11.19 9.78 -5.65
N ASP A 42 10.71 10.04 -6.86
CA ASP A 42 10.47 11.40 -7.36
C ASP A 42 9.32 12.09 -6.59
N ASP A 43 8.24 11.36 -6.30
CA ASP A 43 7.12 11.83 -5.48
C ASP A 43 7.58 12.12 -4.04
N THR A 44 8.45 11.27 -3.48
CA THR A 44 9.05 11.49 -2.15
C THR A 44 10.01 12.67 -2.16
N ALA A 45 10.83 12.83 -3.21
CA ALA A 45 11.76 13.93 -3.33
C ALA A 45 11.03 15.27 -3.50
N SER A 46 9.95 15.32 -4.27
CA SER A 46 9.10 16.51 -4.42
C SER A 46 8.32 16.83 -3.15
N PHE A 47 7.84 15.81 -2.42
CA PHE A 47 7.25 16.00 -1.09
C PHE A 47 8.26 16.57 -0.10
N ASN A 48 9.50 16.08 -0.11
CA ASN A 48 10.58 16.54 0.77
C ASN A 48 11.20 17.88 0.32
N GLN A 49 10.98 18.34 -0.92
CA GLN A 49 11.40 19.66 -1.40
C GLN A 49 10.56 20.79 -0.80
N GLY A 50 9.34 20.50 -0.37
CA GLY A 50 8.57 21.41 0.47
C GLY A 50 9.14 21.45 1.89
N ASN A 51 8.90 22.54 2.62
CA ASN A 51 9.22 22.56 4.04
C ASN A 51 8.24 21.63 4.78
N LEU A 52 8.63 20.37 4.94
CA LEU A 52 7.88 19.35 5.65
C LEU A 52 7.43 19.86 7.03
N ALA A 53 8.28 20.63 7.71
CA ALA A 53 7.98 21.25 8.99
C ALA A 53 6.76 22.19 8.90
N ASP A 54 6.67 23.03 7.86
CA ASP A 54 5.51 23.91 7.65
C ASP A 54 4.23 23.11 7.36
N THR A 55 4.33 21.99 6.63
CA THR A 55 3.16 21.14 6.35
C THR A 55 2.68 20.42 7.61
N LEU A 56 3.59 19.91 8.43
CA LEU A 56 3.29 19.27 9.71
C LEU A 56 2.68 20.27 10.69
N ARG A 57 3.22 21.50 10.74
CA ARG A 57 2.68 22.59 11.55
C ARG A 57 1.24 22.95 11.15
N LYS A 58 0.94 23.00 9.85
CA LYS A 58 -0.44 23.20 9.34
C LYS A 58 -1.39 22.06 9.70
N GLN A 59 -0.87 20.84 9.85
CA GLN A 59 -1.64 19.67 10.29
C GLN A 59 -1.79 19.60 11.82
N GLY A 60 -1.26 20.58 12.56
CA GLY A 60 -1.33 20.64 14.01
C GLY A 60 -0.27 19.81 14.74
N TYR A 61 0.76 19.35 14.02
CA TYR A 61 1.92 18.73 14.65
C TYR A 61 2.88 19.81 15.12
N GLU A 62 3.21 19.78 16.41
CA GLU A 62 4.21 20.67 17.00
C GLU A 62 5.62 20.10 16.81
N GLU A 63 6.58 21.02 16.58
CA GLU A 63 8.00 20.71 16.65
C GLU A 63 8.39 20.61 18.13
N VAL A 64 8.67 19.39 18.57
CA VAL A 64 8.98 19.07 19.96
C VAL A 64 10.44 18.64 20.04
N PRO A 65 11.20 19.07 21.07
CA PRO A 65 12.57 18.61 21.28
C PRO A 65 12.66 17.07 21.29
N LEU A 66 13.79 16.55 20.82
CA LEU A 66 13.98 15.11 20.67
C LEU A 66 13.75 14.35 21.99
N ASP A 67 14.18 14.93 23.10
CA ASP A 67 14.07 14.33 24.44
C ASP A 67 12.60 14.17 24.87
N GLU A 68 11.77 15.17 24.60
CA GLU A 68 10.34 15.13 24.92
C GLU A 68 9.59 14.17 23.99
N LEU A 69 9.98 14.07 22.71
CA LEU A 69 9.47 13.03 21.83
C LEU A 69 9.80 11.61 22.32
N GLN A 70 11.02 11.41 22.81
CA GLN A 70 11.43 10.13 23.39
C GLN A 70 10.64 9.79 24.65
N ASP A 71 10.45 10.75 25.54
CA ASP A 71 9.65 10.56 26.75
C ASP A 71 8.19 10.22 26.41
N ARG A 72 7.58 10.93 25.45
CA ARG A 72 6.22 10.64 24.94
C ARG A 72 6.12 9.26 24.29
N LEU A 73 7.12 8.86 23.49
CA LEU A 73 7.17 7.53 22.88
C LEU A 73 7.39 6.43 23.91
N SER A 74 8.16 6.68 24.96
CA SER A 74 8.39 5.71 26.04
C SER A 74 7.10 5.38 26.81
N LYS A 75 6.19 6.36 26.91
CA LYS A 75 4.87 6.24 27.54
C LYS A 75 3.82 5.59 26.63
N LEU A 76 4.08 5.53 25.31
CA LEU A 76 3.20 4.88 24.34
C LEU A 76 3.41 3.36 24.37
N GLN A 77 2.49 2.64 25.02
CA GLN A 77 2.46 1.18 24.95
C GLN A 77 1.96 0.74 23.57
N GLY A 78 2.90 0.46 22.67
CA GLY A 78 2.58 -0.07 21.34
C GLY A 78 3.80 -0.60 20.57
N PRO A 79 3.59 -1.54 19.64
CA PRO A 79 4.67 -2.13 18.84
C PRO A 79 5.39 -1.10 17.98
N LEU A 80 4.70 -0.03 17.57
CA LEU A 80 5.28 1.07 16.79
C LEU A 80 6.28 1.89 17.60
N ALA A 81 5.97 2.21 18.86
CA ALA A 81 6.88 2.94 19.74
C ALA A 81 8.17 2.15 19.99
N ALA A 82 8.04 0.84 20.23
CA ALA A 82 9.19 -0.05 20.39
C ALA A 82 10.06 -0.12 19.13
N LEU A 83 9.46 -0.16 17.94
CA LEU A 83 10.17 -0.18 16.66
C LEU A 83 10.96 1.12 16.43
N ILE A 84 10.33 2.28 16.68
CA ILE A 84 10.94 3.60 16.50
C ILE A 84 12.11 3.80 17.48
N MET A 85 11.96 3.37 18.73
CA MET A 85 13.03 3.46 19.74
C MET A 85 14.18 2.50 19.44
N LYS A 86 13.91 1.30 18.91
CA LYS A 86 14.94 0.29 18.59
C LYS A 86 15.85 0.69 17.43
N GLY A 87 15.34 1.44 16.45
CA GLY A 87 16.13 1.88 15.29
C GLY A 87 17.16 2.99 15.58
N ARG A 88 17.30 3.43 16.84
CA ARG A 88 18.22 4.50 17.26
C ARG A 88 19.50 4.01 17.96
N VAL A 89 19.71 2.70 18.07
CA VAL A 89 20.94 2.08 18.63
C VAL A 89 21.93 1.78 17.51
#